data_AF-A0A6N2RUB3-F1
#
_entry.id   AF-A0A6N2RUB3-F1
#
_cell.length_a   1.000
_cell.length_b   1.000
_cell.length_c   1.000
_cell.angle_alpha   90.00
_cell.angle_beta   90.00
_cell.angle_gamma   90.00
#
_symmetry.space_group_name_H-M   'P 1'
#
loop_
_entity.id
_entity.type
_entity.pdbx_description
1 polymer ?
#
loop_
_entity_poly.entity_id
_entity_poly.type
_entity_poly.pdbx_seq_one_letter_code
_entity_poly.pdbx_strand_id
1 'polypeptide(L)'
;MIKREIEICGKKIPFRSSATIPRLYRAKFKRDIFKDLSKLEKSYVGTQKDGAEFQIDDLEIFENVAYIMAYHADNSIPSTIEEWLDQFDMFSIYEVLPQILELWGDNVATDIKAKKGLAEVSGR
;
A
#
# COMPACT_ATOMS: atom_id res chain seq x y z
N MET A 1 12.94 3.16 5.26
CA MET A 1 11.90 3.86 4.47
C MET A 1 12.15 3.52 3.03
N ILE A 2 11.15 2.98 2.34
CA ILE A 2 11.27 2.59 0.93
C ILE A 2 10.30 3.45 0.13
N LYS A 3 10.78 3.99 -0.99
CA LYS A 3 10.00 4.76 -1.95
C LYS A 3 10.05 4.06 -3.30
N ARG A 4 8.95 4.14 -4.03
CA ARG A 4 8.83 3.60 -5.38
C ARG A 4 7.92 4.51 -6.19
N GLU A 5 8.26 4.74 -7.46
CA GLU A 5 7.35 5.39 -8.40
C GLU A 5 6.50 4.31 -9.06
N ILE A 6 5.18 4.51 -9.06
CA ILE A 6 4.22 3.64 -9.73
C ILE A 6 3.59 4.46 -10.85
N GLU A 7 3.57 3.91 -12.06
CA GLU A 7 2.92 4.53 -13.20
C GLU A 7 1.41 4.29 -13.16
N ILE A 8 0.63 5.36 -13.22
CA ILE A 8 -0.84 5.34 -13.23
C ILE A 8 -1.28 6.33 -14.31
N CYS A 9 -1.98 5.85 -15.36
CA CYS A 9 -2.39 6.66 -16.51
C CYS A 9 -1.22 7.50 -17.11
N GLY A 10 -0.03 6.92 -17.25
CA GLY A 10 1.17 7.60 -17.76
C GLY A 10 1.78 8.64 -16.81
N LYS A 11 1.23 8.82 -15.59
CA LYS A 11 1.79 9.67 -14.54
C LYS A 11 2.60 8.82 -13.57
N LYS A 12 3.83 9.24 -13.27
CA LYS A 12 4.65 8.59 -12.23
C LYS A 12 4.30 9.17 -10.88
N ILE A 13 3.64 8.37 -10.06
CA ILE A 13 3.20 8.77 -8.72
C ILE A 13 4.14 8.14 -7.70
N PRO A 14 4.73 8.92 -6.78
CA PRO A 14 5.57 8.36 -5.74
C PRO A 14 4.71 7.69 -4.65
N PHE A 15 5.11 6.49 -4.24
CA PHE A 15 4.56 5.74 -3.12
C PHE A 15 5.63 5.55 -2.06
N ARG A 16 5.23 5.62 -0.79
CA ARG A 16 6.15 5.47 0.35
C ARG A 16 5.61 4.45 1.34
N SER A 17 6.45 3.46 1.65
CA SER A 17 6.26 2.58 2.80
C SER A 17 7.15 3.01 3.96
N SER A 18 6.54 3.15 5.15
CA SER A 18 7.22 3.53 6.38
C SER A 18 6.44 3.13 7.63
N ALA A 19 7.10 3.17 8.78
CA ALA A 19 6.48 2.91 10.09
C ALA A 19 5.31 3.86 10.44
N THR A 20 5.18 5.00 9.76
CA THR A 20 4.11 5.98 9.99
C THR A 20 2.82 5.61 9.26
N ILE A 21 2.89 4.84 8.17
CA ILE A 21 1.73 4.47 7.35
C ILE A 21 0.62 3.77 8.18
N PRO A 22 0.91 2.75 9.03
CA PRO A 22 -0.12 2.13 9.85
C PRO A 22 -0.85 3.10 10.78
N ARG A 23 -0.16 4.13 11.29
CA ARG A 23 -0.77 5.15 12.15
C ARG A 23 -1.67 6.07 11.35
N LEU A 24 -1.23 6.53 10.19
CA LEU A 24 -2.02 7.42 9.33
C LEU A 24 -3.27 6.72 8.80
N TYR A 25 -3.13 5.47 8.36
CA TYR A 25 -4.24 4.65 7.87
C TYR A 25 -5.30 4.44 8.96
N ARG A 26 -4.89 4.05 10.18
CA ARG A 26 -5.80 3.95 11.34
C ARG A 26 -6.47 5.28 11.70
N ALA A 27 -5.74 6.38 11.61
CA ALA A 27 -6.29 7.70 11.94
C ALA A 27 -7.36 8.13 10.94
N LYS A 28 -7.11 7.94 9.63
CA LYS A 28 -7.99 8.36 8.52
C LYS A 28 -9.19 7.42 8.33
N PHE A 29 -8.94 6.11 8.21
CA PHE A 29 -9.98 5.14 7.81
C PHE A 29 -10.54 4.31 8.96
N LYS A 30 -9.98 4.42 10.17
CA LYS A 30 -10.35 3.58 11.34
C LYS A 30 -10.18 2.07 11.10
N ARG A 31 -9.34 1.69 10.14
CA ARG A 31 -9.04 0.31 9.75
C ARG A 31 -7.59 -0.07 10.06
N ASP A 32 -7.32 -1.37 10.06
CA ASP A 32 -5.98 -1.91 10.27
C ASP A 32 -5.35 -2.30 8.93
N ILE A 33 -4.34 -1.53 8.51
CA ILE A 33 -3.68 -1.74 7.21
C ILE A 33 -3.08 -3.14 7.07
N PHE A 34 -2.65 -3.77 8.17
CA PHE A 34 -2.07 -5.12 8.10
C PHE A 34 -3.13 -6.16 7.73
N LYS A 35 -4.33 -6.05 8.31
CA LYS A 35 -5.45 -6.96 8.00
C LYS A 35 -5.96 -6.73 6.59
N ASP A 36 -6.07 -5.47 6.22
CA ASP A 36 -6.53 -5.03 4.91
C ASP A 36 -5.59 -5.48 3.78
N LEU A 37 -4.28 -5.28 3.93
CA LEU A 37 -3.28 -5.78 2.98
C LEU A 37 -3.24 -7.32 2.94
N SER A 38 -3.40 -8.00 4.08
CA SER A 38 -3.49 -9.47 4.11
C SER A 38 -4.74 -9.99 3.41
N LYS A 39 -5.85 -9.24 3.46
CA LYS A 39 -7.07 -9.56 2.72
C LYS A 39 -6.83 -9.36 1.21
N LEU A 40 -6.30 -8.20 0.82
CA LEU A 40 -5.99 -7.89 -0.58
C LEU A 40 -5.04 -8.90 -1.22
N GLU A 41 -3.99 -9.32 -0.48
CA GLU A 41 -3.06 -10.34 -0.95
C GLU A 41 -3.78 -11.67 -1.26
N LYS A 42 -4.69 -12.10 -0.37
CA LYS A 42 -5.50 -13.32 -0.60
C LYS A 42 -6.43 -13.17 -1.79
N SER A 43 -7.13 -12.03 -1.90
CA SER A 43 -8.01 -11.74 -3.04
C SER A 43 -7.22 -11.75 -4.34
N TYR A 44 -6.04 -11.12 -4.38
CA TYR A 44 -5.14 -11.12 -5.53
C TYR A 44 -4.62 -12.52 -5.89
N VAL A 45 -4.26 -13.35 -4.91
CA VAL A 45 -3.85 -14.75 -5.19
C VAL A 45 -5.04 -15.56 -5.74
N GLY A 46 -6.25 -15.31 -5.23
CA GLY A 46 -7.48 -15.94 -5.71
C GLY A 46 -7.81 -15.57 -7.16
N THR A 47 -7.60 -14.31 -7.55
CA THR A 47 -7.83 -13.89 -8.95
C THR A 47 -6.89 -14.59 -9.93
N GLN A 48 -5.64 -14.83 -9.52
CA GLN A 48 -4.63 -15.50 -10.35
C GLN A 48 -4.80 -17.02 -10.47
N LYS A 49 -5.32 -17.68 -9.42
CA LYS A 49 -5.43 -19.15 -9.37
C LYS A 49 -6.79 -19.66 -9.82
N ASP A 50 -7.85 -19.03 -9.32
CA ASP A 50 -9.21 -19.57 -9.38
C ASP A 50 -10.11 -18.70 -10.28
N GLY A 51 -9.56 -17.64 -10.88
CA GLY A 51 -10.34 -16.66 -11.66
C GLY A 51 -11.33 -15.88 -10.80
N ALA A 52 -11.07 -15.76 -9.49
CA ALA A 52 -11.91 -14.98 -8.60
C ALA A 52 -11.89 -13.49 -9.00
N GLU A 53 -12.98 -12.80 -8.71
CA GLU A 53 -13.10 -11.37 -8.95
C GLU A 53 -12.89 -10.58 -7.65
N PHE A 54 -12.38 -9.37 -7.78
CA PHE A 54 -12.29 -8.45 -6.64
C PHE A 54 -13.69 -8.00 -6.22
N GLN A 55 -13.94 -8.04 -4.91
CA GLN A 55 -15.18 -7.54 -4.32
C GLN A 55 -15.10 -6.02 -4.14
N ILE A 56 -16.25 -5.36 -3.97
CA ILE A 56 -16.32 -3.90 -3.73
C ILE A 56 -15.44 -3.49 -2.54
N ASP A 57 -15.46 -4.25 -1.43
CA ASP A 57 -14.59 -3.95 -0.27
C ASP A 57 -13.10 -4.16 -0.61
N ASP A 58 -12.72 -5.04 -1.55
CA ASP A 58 -11.32 -5.11 -2.00
C ASP A 58 -10.92 -3.85 -2.77
N LEU A 59 -11.81 -3.32 -3.63
CA LEU A 59 -11.55 -2.09 -4.37
C LEU A 59 -11.37 -0.89 -3.43
N GLU A 60 -12.27 -0.74 -2.46
CA GLU A 60 -12.19 0.35 -1.47
C GLU A 60 -10.92 0.25 -0.61
N ILE A 61 -10.56 -0.95 -0.16
CA ILE A 61 -9.31 -1.15 0.61
C ILE A 61 -8.10 -0.78 -0.26
N PHE A 62 -8.07 -1.21 -1.52
CA PHE A 62 -7.00 -0.91 -2.45
C PHE A 62 -6.82 0.60 -2.64
N GLU A 63 -7.91 1.33 -2.91
CA GLU A 63 -7.91 2.77 -3.07
C GLU A 63 -7.39 3.48 -1.81
N ASN A 64 -7.89 3.10 -0.63
CA ASN A 64 -7.49 3.67 0.65
C ASN A 64 -6.00 3.46 0.95
N VAL A 65 -5.49 2.26 0.69
CA VAL A 65 -4.08 1.92 0.86
C VAL A 65 -3.22 2.72 -0.11
N ALA A 66 -3.61 2.76 -1.39
CA ALA A 66 -2.86 3.47 -2.40
C ALA A 66 -2.77 4.96 -2.07
N TYR A 67 -3.91 5.57 -1.71
CA TYR A 67 -3.99 6.98 -1.34
C TYR A 67 -3.07 7.30 -0.15
N ILE A 68 -3.11 6.52 0.93
CA ILE A 68 -2.30 6.84 2.12
C ILE A 68 -0.80 6.74 1.83
N MET A 69 -0.40 5.78 0.99
CA MET A 69 1.00 5.57 0.62
C MET A 69 1.50 6.63 -0.34
N ALA A 70 0.64 7.09 -1.26
CA ALA A 70 0.95 8.17 -2.21
C ALA A 70 0.99 9.52 -1.49
N TYR A 71 -0.06 9.89 -0.76
CA TYR A 71 -0.15 11.16 -0.02
C TYR A 71 1.00 11.33 0.99
N HIS A 72 1.44 10.23 1.63
CA HIS A 72 2.58 10.30 2.54
C HIS A 72 3.95 10.40 1.83
N ALA A 73 4.01 10.05 0.55
CA ALA A 73 5.21 10.21 -0.27
C ALA A 73 5.33 11.64 -0.81
N ASP A 74 4.20 12.26 -1.16
CA ASP A 74 4.10 13.62 -1.69
C ASP A 74 2.84 14.32 -1.16
N ASN A 75 3.04 15.37 -0.35
CA ASN A 75 1.96 16.17 0.22
C ASN A 75 1.35 17.16 -0.79
N SER A 76 1.81 17.20 -2.04
CA SER A 76 1.15 17.94 -3.12
C SER A 76 -0.14 17.26 -3.61
N ILE A 77 -0.29 15.96 -3.30
CA ILE A 77 -1.50 15.17 -3.59
C ILE A 77 -2.71 15.77 -2.86
N PRO A 78 -3.91 15.78 -3.48
CA PRO A 78 -5.13 16.25 -2.85
C PRO A 78 -5.43 15.64 -1.48
N SER A 79 -6.10 16.43 -0.64
CA SER A 79 -6.36 16.07 0.76
C SER A 79 -7.49 15.04 0.96
N THR A 80 -8.31 14.85 -0.08
CA THR A 80 -9.36 13.84 -0.15
C THR A 80 -8.97 12.75 -1.16
N ILE A 81 -9.51 11.55 -0.97
CA ILE A 81 -9.21 10.43 -1.86
C ILE A 81 -9.90 10.61 -3.21
N GLU A 82 -11.11 11.18 -3.18
CA GLU A 82 -11.94 11.48 -4.33
C GLU A 82 -11.23 12.45 -5.28
N GLU A 83 -10.74 13.60 -4.78
CA GLU A 83 -10.02 14.58 -5.60
C GLU A 83 -8.70 14.02 -6.17
N TRP A 84 -8.08 13.07 -5.47
CA TRP A 84 -6.88 12.41 -5.97
C TRP A 84 -7.21 11.38 -7.06
N LEU A 85 -8.26 10.58 -6.88
CA LEU A 85 -8.71 9.59 -7.85
C LEU A 85 -9.25 10.26 -9.14
N ASP A 86 -9.91 11.41 -9.02
CA ASP A 86 -10.39 12.23 -10.15
C ASP A 86 -9.26 12.66 -11.12
N GLN A 87 -8.00 12.53 -10.73
CA GLN A 87 -6.85 12.85 -11.59
C GLN A 87 -6.51 11.73 -12.59
N PHE A 88 -7.11 10.54 -12.46
CA PHE A 88 -6.82 9.37 -13.27
C PHE A 88 -8.03 9.01 -14.13
N ASP A 89 -7.81 8.78 -15.43
CA ASP A 89 -8.88 8.27 -16.31
C ASP A 89 -9.33 6.86 -15.89
N MET A 90 -8.40 6.05 -15.36
CA MET A 90 -8.66 4.72 -14.83
C MET A 90 -7.64 4.35 -13.76
N PHE A 91 -8.11 3.95 -12.58
CA PHE A 91 -7.25 3.46 -11.51
C PHE A 91 -7.26 1.93 -11.44
N SER A 92 -6.37 1.29 -12.20
CA SER A 92 -6.36 -0.16 -12.38
C SER A 92 -5.77 -0.90 -11.16
N ILE A 93 -6.63 -1.59 -10.41
CA ILE A 93 -6.19 -2.47 -9.30
C ILE A 93 -5.19 -3.53 -9.77
N TYR A 94 -5.36 -4.10 -10.97
CA TYR A 94 -4.48 -5.17 -11.47
C TYR A 94 -3.06 -4.69 -11.77
N GLU A 95 -2.88 -3.42 -12.15
CA GLU A 95 -1.57 -2.85 -12.44
C GLU A 95 -0.88 -2.31 -11.18
N VAL A 96 -1.66 -1.72 -10.28
CA VAL A 96 -1.14 -0.97 -9.13
C VAL A 96 -0.98 -1.85 -7.89
N LEU A 97 -1.93 -2.75 -7.61
CA LEU A 97 -1.91 -3.59 -6.41
C LEU A 97 -0.64 -4.45 -6.28
N PRO A 98 -0.12 -5.12 -7.33
CA PRO A 98 1.09 -5.93 -7.21
C PRO A 98 2.30 -5.12 -6.74
N GLN A 99 2.43 -3.89 -7.23
CA GLN A 99 3.52 -2.98 -6.88
C GLN A 99 3.41 -2.46 -5.44
N ILE A 100 2.18 -2.24 -4.96
CA ILE A 100 1.90 -1.89 -3.56
C ILE A 100 2.26 -3.05 -2.63
N LEU A 101 1.85 -4.28 -2.96
CA LEU A 101 2.13 -5.47 -2.15
C LEU A 101 3.64 -5.73 -2.05
N GLU A 102 4.36 -5.59 -3.15
CA GLU A 102 5.82 -5.73 -3.18
C GLU A 102 6.51 -4.66 -2.32
N LEU A 103 6.16 -3.38 -2.50
CA LEU A 103 6.71 -2.27 -1.72
C LEU A 103 6.43 -2.44 -0.21
N TRP A 104 5.25 -2.95 0.14
CA TRP A 104 4.91 -3.26 1.52
C TRP A 104 5.75 -4.42 2.08
N GLY A 105 5.85 -5.52 1.32
CA GLY A 105 6.64 -6.69 1.68
C GLY A 105 8.11 -6.35 1.93
N ASP A 106 8.72 -5.53 1.06
CA ASP A 106 10.11 -5.06 1.21
C ASP A 106 10.31 -4.28 2.52
N ASN A 107 9.35 -3.43 2.90
CA ASN A 107 9.42 -2.66 4.14
C ASN A 107 9.32 -3.59 5.37
N VAL A 108 8.37 -4.53 5.36
CA VAL A 108 8.22 -5.49 6.47
C VAL A 108 9.46 -6.37 6.62
N ALA A 109 10.03 -6.86 5.52
CA ALA A 109 11.26 -7.66 5.53
C ALA A 109 12.46 -6.86 6.08
N THR A 110 12.56 -5.58 5.71
CA THR A 110 13.60 -4.68 6.22
C THR A 110 13.45 -4.48 7.73
N ASP A 111 12.24 -4.26 8.23
CA ASP A 111 11.96 -4.10 9.66
C ASP A 111 12.31 -5.36 10.46
N ILE A 112 12.02 -6.56 9.92
CA ILE A 112 12.37 -7.83 10.56
C ILE A 112 13.89 -8.00 10.64
N LYS A 113 14.62 -7.72 9.56
CA LYS A 113 16.09 -7.79 9.52
C LYS A 113 16.73 -6.84 10.54
N ALA A 114 16.24 -5.60 10.60
CA ALA A 114 16.71 -4.61 11.56
C ALA A 114 16.50 -5.06 13.02
N LYS A 115 15.32 -5.61 13.34
CA LYS A 115 15.01 -6.13 14.68
C LYS A 115 15.90 -7.32 15.08
N LYS A 116 16.21 -8.22 14.15
CA LYS A 116 17.13 -9.35 14.40
C LYS A 116 18.55 -8.86 14.70
N GLY A 117 19.09 -7.96 13.88
CA GLY A 117 20.43 -7.40 14.12
C GLY A 117 20.54 -6.64 15.45
N LEU A 118 19.49 -5.90 15.84
CA LEU A 118 19.43 -5.22 17.14
C LEU A 118 19.43 -6.19 18.33
N ALA A 119 18.74 -7.33 18.21
CA ALA A 119 18.75 -8.36 19.25
C ALA A 119 20.13 -9.04 19.40
N GLU A 120 20.85 -9.24 18.29
CA GLU A 120 22.20 -9.82 18.30
C GLU A 120 23.25 -8.90 18.95
N VAL A 121 23.14 -7.58 18.76
CA VAL A 121 24.06 -6.62 19.40
C VAL A 121 23.71 -6.32 20.85
N SER A 122 22.44 -6.43 21.25
CA SER A 122 21.99 -6.21 22.63
C SER A 122 22.16 -7.44 23.53
N GLY A 123 22.41 -8.61 22.96
CA GLY A 123 22.72 -9.86 23.67
C GLY A 123 24.21 -10.11 23.89
N ARG A 124 25.07 -9.11 23.61
CA ARG A 124 26.51 -9.09 23.91
C ARG A 124 26.84 -8.17 25.07
#